data_AF-A0A538BEN9-F1
#
_entry.id   AF-A0A538BEN9-F1
#
_cell.length_a   1.000
_cell.length_b   1.000
_cell.length_c   1.000
_cell.angle_alpha   90.00
_cell.angle_beta   90.00
_cell.angle_gamma   90.00
#
_symmetry.space_group_name_H-M   'P 1'
#
loop_
_entity.id
_entity.type
_entity.pdbx_description
1 polymer ?
#
loop_
_entity_poly.entity_id
_entity_poly.type
_entity_poly.pdbx_seq_one_letter_code
_entity_poly.pdbx_strand_id
1 'polypeptide(L)'
;WIALSALPVHRDSAGHFVTRLGQAPGAHGGGGFKNDPVLGLVENLGLHGQILQAAKVYVGILAATILFIATNAGVIGASRITYSMASYRQLPEVFRRLHPRFKTPWLSLVVFAGIASIVFLLPGNVDFIGRMYAFGAMLSFTVAHAAVVALRYKRREEEAVFRARPNIRYRGVDWPLFAILGGLGTGVAWLVVVVQDAPTRYAGLGWLVAGFAFYAVFRRRFVQAPLAETVRAPVPIGRAIALEYRQLLVPVSDALESEEAVDLACRLAAERGASITAVSVIEVPLELPLDARLPEEERRANELLDEARAIGAQRAIFGDTVDYVLKHAPCRVMVAAASRAA
;
A
#
# COMPACT_ATOMS: atom_id res chain seq x y z
N TRP A 1 32.49 31.84 16.80
CA TRP A 1 31.46 31.80 17.85
C TRP A 1 30.05 31.95 17.26
N ILE A 2 29.82 31.26 16.14
CA ILE A 2 28.56 31.26 15.39
C ILE A 2 27.78 30.05 15.90
N ALA A 3 26.51 30.27 16.27
CA ALA A 3 25.54 29.30 16.83
C ALA A 3 25.57 29.06 18.37
N LEU A 4 25.52 30.13 19.17
CA LEU A 4 24.64 30.10 20.35
C LEU A 4 23.22 30.30 19.83
N SER A 5 22.31 29.36 20.10
CA SER A 5 20.90 29.40 19.69
C SER A 5 20.34 30.82 19.73
N ALA A 6 19.76 31.29 18.62
CA ALA A 6 19.03 32.56 18.55
C ALA A 6 18.00 32.72 19.69
N LEU A 7 17.58 31.60 20.29
CA LEU A 7 16.73 31.53 21.46
C LEU A 7 17.43 30.71 22.57
N PRO A 8 18.25 31.34 23.42
CA PRO A 8 18.96 30.64 24.48
C PRO A 8 18.00 30.13 25.57
N VAL A 9 18.46 29.10 26.28
CA VAL A 9 17.74 28.53 27.42
C VAL A 9 18.00 29.39 28.64
N HIS A 10 16.94 29.89 29.28
CA HIS A 10 17.02 30.68 30.50
C HIS A 10 16.33 29.93 31.64
N ARG A 11 16.71 30.27 32.88
CA ARG A 11 16.06 29.71 34.07
C ARG A 11 14.87 30.59 34.44
N ASP A 12 13.68 30.00 34.49
CA ASP A 12 12.48 30.67 34.95
C ASP A 12 12.53 30.88 36.48
N SER A 13 11.66 31.75 36.99
CA SER A 13 11.36 32.00 38.39
C SER A 13 11.10 30.73 39.22
N ALA A 14 10.58 29.67 38.60
CA ALA A 14 10.38 28.34 39.20
C ALA A 14 11.63 27.44 39.21
N GLY A 15 12.78 27.93 38.72
CA GLY A 15 14.03 27.16 38.67
C GLY A 15 14.18 26.20 37.49
N HIS A 16 13.18 26.13 36.60
CA HIS A 16 13.19 25.30 35.39
C HIS A 16 13.94 25.97 34.23
N PHE A 17 14.60 25.15 33.41
CA PHE A 17 15.25 25.61 32.17
C PHE A 17 14.23 25.67 31.03
N VAL A 18 13.98 26.87 30.50
CA VAL A 18 12.97 27.14 29.48
C VAL A 18 13.57 27.92 28.31
N THR A 19 13.05 27.69 27.11
CA THR A 19 13.36 28.46 25.89
C THR A 19 12.08 29.07 25.34
N ARG A 20 12.16 30.24 24.70
CA ARG A 20 11.01 30.89 24.07
C ARG A 20 10.37 30.03 22.98
N LEU A 21 11.12 29.09 22.38
CA LEU A 21 10.56 28.10 21.43
C LEU A 21 9.57 27.13 22.09
N GLY A 22 9.71 26.85 23.38
CA GLY A 22 8.83 25.93 24.11
C GLY A 22 7.67 26.63 24.84
N GLN A 23 7.65 27.96 24.84
CA GLN A 23 6.67 28.75 25.58
C GLN A 23 5.47 29.12 24.69
N ALA A 24 4.27 29.06 25.28
CA ALA A 24 3.07 29.53 24.61
C ALA A 24 3.14 31.04 24.33
N PRO A 25 2.53 31.53 23.24
CA PRO A 25 2.43 32.95 22.98
C PRO A 25 1.80 33.69 24.17
N GLY A 26 2.49 34.71 24.70
CA GLY A 26 1.96 35.60 25.74
C GLY A 26 2.09 35.16 27.21
N ALA A 27 2.72 34.02 27.52
CA ALA A 27 2.74 33.50 28.90
C ALA A 27 3.44 34.41 29.93
N HIS A 28 4.50 35.16 29.56
CA HIS A 28 5.30 35.97 30.50
C HIS A 28 5.77 37.32 29.92
N GLY A 29 4.92 38.04 29.18
CA GLY A 29 5.27 39.36 28.61
C GLY A 29 6.29 39.35 27.45
N GLY A 30 6.91 38.20 27.17
CA GLY A 30 7.66 37.92 25.94
C GLY A 30 6.92 36.90 25.06
N GLY A 31 6.78 37.20 23.78
CA GLY A 31 6.11 36.32 22.80
C GLY A 31 6.83 34.98 22.67
N GLY A 32 6.26 33.93 23.26
CA GLY A 32 6.67 32.55 23.01
C GLY A 32 6.29 32.10 21.60
N PHE A 33 7.11 31.23 21.02
CA PHE A 33 6.99 30.77 19.63
C PHE A 33 6.62 29.30 19.51
N LYS A 34 6.00 28.70 20.54
CA LYS A 34 5.62 27.28 20.53
C LYS A 34 4.78 26.87 19.33
N ASN A 35 3.85 27.72 18.90
CA ASN A 35 2.98 27.44 17.75
C ASN A 35 3.69 27.71 16.42
N ASP A 36 4.66 28.61 16.40
CA ASP A 36 5.34 29.11 15.19
C ASP A 36 6.88 29.11 15.35
N PRO A 37 7.51 27.95 15.63
CA PRO A 37 8.91 27.90 16.07
C PRO A 37 9.89 28.39 15.00
N VAL A 38 9.57 28.13 13.72
CA VAL A 38 10.42 28.57 12.60
C VAL A 38 10.37 30.10 12.45
N LEU A 39 9.20 30.71 12.65
CA LEU A 39 9.06 32.16 12.65
C LEU A 39 9.82 32.78 13.83
N GLY A 40 9.75 32.15 15.01
CA GLY A 40 10.53 32.54 16.18
C GLY A 40 12.03 32.54 15.97
N LEU A 41 12.55 31.57 15.22
CA LEU A 41 13.96 31.54 14.83
C LEU A 41 14.31 32.76 13.96
N VAL A 42 13.49 33.06 12.94
CA VAL A 42 13.70 34.19 12.02
C VAL A 42 13.68 35.52 12.75
N GLU A 43 12.79 35.69 13.72
CA GLU A 43 12.71 36.91 14.53
C GLU A 43 13.93 37.16 15.41
N ASN A 44 14.65 36.10 15.80
CA ASN A 44 15.78 36.19 16.71
C ASN A 44 17.14 35.98 15.99
N LEU A 45 17.14 35.90 14.65
CA LEU A 45 18.36 35.74 13.85
C LEU A 45 19.21 37.01 13.72
N GLY A 46 18.81 38.12 14.36
CA GLY A 46 19.52 39.41 14.28
C GLY A 46 19.29 40.15 12.96
N LEU A 47 18.24 39.80 12.21
CA LEU A 47 17.83 40.50 10.99
C LEU A 47 17.00 41.73 11.34
N HIS A 48 17.18 42.82 10.60
CA HIS A 48 16.48 44.09 10.83
C HIS A 48 15.85 44.64 9.54
N GLY A 49 14.86 45.52 9.71
CA GLY A 49 14.23 46.26 8.62
C GLY A 49 13.50 45.38 7.60
N GLN A 50 13.64 45.74 6.32
CA GLN A 50 12.95 45.07 5.20
C GLN A 50 13.38 43.60 5.02
N ILE A 51 14.62 43.27 5.36
CA ILE A 51 15.16 41.90 5.25
C ILE A 51 14.43 40.96 6.20
N LEU A 52 14.17 41.40 7.44
CA LEU A 52 13.40 40.61 8.40
C LEU A 52 11.97 40.36 7.90
N GLN A 53 11.30 41.40 7.38
CA GLN A 53 9.92 41.26 6.87
C GLN A 53 9.85 40.29 5.68
N ALA A 54 10.78 40.42 4.74
CA ALA A 54 10.89 39.50 3.61
C ALA A 54 11.13 38.05 4.07
N ALA A 55 12.03 37.86 5.05
CA ALA A 55 12.33 36.53 5.61
C ALA A 55 11.12 35.91 6.31
N LYS A 56 10.35 36.69 7.10
CA LYS A 56 9.12 36.21 7.75
C LYS A 56 8.09 35.71 6.74
N VAL A 57 7.83 36.51 5.70
CA VAL A 57 6.88 36.15 4.64
C VAL A 57 7.36 34.91 3.89
N TYR A 58 8.65 34.87 3.51
CA TYR A 58 9.24 33.74 2.82
C TYR A 58 9.11 32.44 3.62
N VAL A 59 9.49 32.47 4.90
CA VAL A 59 9.40 31.30 5.79
C VAL A 59 7.95 30.91 6.06
N GLY A 60 7.04 31.86 6.21
CA GLY A 60 5.60 31.59 6.36
C GLY A 60 5.03 30.86 5.14
N ILE A 61 5.33 31.33 3.93
CA ILE A 61 4.92 30.68 2.67
C ILE A 61 5.53 29.28 2.57
N LEU A 62 6.82 29.15 2.87
CA LEU A 62 7.53 27.87 2.84
C LEU A 62 6.93 26.86 3.83
N ALA A 63 6.69 27.28 5.09
CA ALA A 63 6.08 26.43 6.11
C ALA A 63 4.65 26.00 5.73
N ALA A 64 3.82 26.92 5.24
CA ALA A 64 2.48 26.61 4.77
C ALA A 64 2.49 25.61 3.61
N THR A 65 3.42 25.79 2.66
CA THR A 65 3.58 24.89 1.51
C THR A 65 4.01 23.49 1.95
N ILE A 66 4.98 23.38 2.87
CA ILE A 66 5.43 22.09 3.43
C ILE A 66 4.28 21.39 4.15
N LEU A 67 3.55 22.10 5.01
CA LEU A 67 2.41 21.53 5.74
C LEU A 67 1.31 21.06 4.79
N PHE A 68 1.02 21.82 3.73
CA PHE A 68 0.04 21.43 2.72
C PHE A 68 0.44 20.14 1.99
N ILE A 69 1.71 20.06 1.54
CA ILE A 69 2.24 18.86 0.86
C ILE A 69 2.23 17.66 1.81
N ALA A 70 2.68 17.84 3.05
CA ALA A 70 2.71 16.78 4.06
C ALA A 70 1.30 16.26 4.39
N THR A 71 0.32 17.15 4.51
CA THR A 71 -1.09 16.79 4.75
C THR A 71 -1.65 15.97 3.59
N ASN A 72 -1.42 16.39 2.35
CA ASN A 72 -1.85 15.65 1.16
C ASN A 72 -1.23 14.25 1.10
N ALA A 73 0.07 14.12 1.39
CA ALA A 73 0.74 12.82 1.46
C ALA A 73 0.12 11.91 2.54
N GLY A 74 -0.19 12.45 3.72
CA GLY A 74 -0.86 11.73 4.81
C GLY A 74 -2.26 11.23 4.42
N VAL A 75 -3.07 12.07 3.77
CA VAL A 75 -4.41 11.73 3.28
C VAL A 75 -4.37 10.59 2.24
N ILE A 76 -3.42 10.66 1.30
CA ILE A 76 -3.22 9.61 0.29
C ILE A 76 -2.78 8.30 0.96
N GLY A 77 -1.85 8.37 1.91
CA GLY A 77 -1.37 7.21 2.66
C GLY A 77 -2.49 6.49 3.42
N ALA A 78 -3.24 7.24 4.25
CA ALA A 78 -4.32 6.69 5.06
C ALA A 78 -5.41 6.04 4.20
N SER A 79 -5.82 6.70 3.11
CA SER A 79 -6.87 6.18 2.23
C SER A 79 -6.46 4.91 1.48
N ARG A 80 -5.20 4.80 1.04
CA ARG A 80 -4.67 3.61 0.36
C ARG A 80 -4.43 2.43 1.30
N ILE A 81 -3.93 2.67 2.52
CA ILE A 81 -3.78 1.61 3.54
C ILE A 81 -5.17 1.04 3.87
N THR A 82 -6.16 1.91 4.09
CA THR A 82 -7.55 1.50 4.36
C THR A 82 -8.12 0.66 3.21
N TYR A 83 -7.92 1.10 1.96
CA TYR A 83 -8.31 0.35 0.76
C TYR A 83 -7.66 -1.04 0.69
N SER A 84 -6.35 -1.12 1.00
CA SER A 84 -5.60 -2.39 1.03
C SER A 84 -6.15 -3.31 2.12
N MET A 85 -6.37 -2.80 3.33
CA MET A 85 -6.97 -3.56 4.44
C MET A 85 -8.37 -4.09 4.11
N ALA A 86 -9.21 -3.26 3.48
CA ALA A 86 -10.54 -3.67 3.04
C ALA A 86 -10.49 -4.75 1.94
N SER A 87 -9.47 -4.71 1.07
CA SER A 87 -9.21 -5.75 0.07
C SER A 87 -8.83 -7.11 0.67
N TYR A 88 -8.28 -7.13 1.89
CA TYR A 88 -7.97 -8.34 2.65
C TYR A 88 -8.99 -8.65 3.76
N ARG A 89 -10.21 -8.11 3.65
CA ARG A 89 -11.30 -8.30 4.64
C ARG A 89 -10.90 -7.98 6.09
N GLN A 90 -9.93 -7.09 6.28
CA GLN A 90 -9.55 -6.58 7.60
C GLN A 90 -10.44 -5.40 8.02
N LEU A 91 -11.11 -4.77 7.05
CA LEU A 91 -12.11 -3.72 7.21
C LEU A 91 -13.35 -4.03 6.36
N PRO A 92 -14.49 -3.38 6.63
CA PRO A 92 -15.69 -3.49 5.80
C PRO A 92 -15.41 -3.27 4.33
N GLU A 93 -15.98 -4.12 3.47
CA GLU A 93 -15.76 -4.10 2.02
C GLU A 93 -16.16 -2.77 1.35
N VAL A 94 -16.97 -1.94 2.02
CA VAL A 94 -17.37 -0.61 1.53
C VAL A 94 -16.16 0.30 1.34
N PHE A 95 -15.10 0.16 2.16
CA PHE A 95 -13.88 0.96 2.06
C PHE A 95 -13.00 0.62 0.84
N ARG A 96 -13.30 -0.48 0.11
CA ARG A 96 -12.63 -0.81 -1.16
C ARG A 96 -13.34 -0.21 -2.38
N ARG A 97 -14.43 0.56 -2.21
CA ARG A 97 -15.15 1.17 -3.33
C ARG A 97 -14.33 2.32 -3.92
N LEU A 98 -14.01 2.20 -5.21
CA LEU A 98 -13.31 3.23 -5.97
C LEU A 98 -14.29 4.16 -6.69
N HIS A 99 -13.92 5.43 -6.79
CA HIS A 99 -14.67 6.41 -7.58
C HIS A 99 -14.67 6.01 -9.07
N PRO A 100 -15.81 6.03 -9.79
CA PRO A 100 -15.90 5.54 -11.16
C PRO A 100 -14.91 6.20 -12.14
N ARG A 101 -14.76 7.53 -12.05
CA ARG A 101 -13.87 8.35 -12.87
C ARG A 101 -12.41 8.37 -12.38
N PHE A 102 -12.19 8.82 -11.14
CA PHE A 102 -10.85 9.03 -10.58
C PHE A 102 -10.15 7.78 -10.04
N LYS A 103 -10.87 6.65 -9.92
CA LYS A 103 -10.34 5.38 -9.36
C LYS A 103 -9.70 5.53 -7.98
N THR A 104 -10.18 6.49 -7.19
CA THR A 104 -9.72 6.77 -5.82
C THR A 104 -10.67 6.18 -4.79
N PRO A 105 -10.18 5.72 -3.62
CA PRO A 105 -11.03 5.20 -2.53
C PRO A 105 -11.76 6.35 -1.83
N TRP A 106 -12.85 6.83 -2.43
CA TRP A 106 -13.55 8.05 -2.02
C TRP A 106 -14.12 7.98 -0.60
N LEU A 107 -14.64 6.82 -0.17
CA LEU A 107 -15.19 6.67 1.17
C LEU A 107 -14.09 6.79 2.23
N SER A 108 -12.93 6.17 1.98
CA SER A 108 -11.76 6.32 2.86
C SER A 108 -11.29 7.77 2.91
N LEU A 109 -11.35 8.51 1.79
CA LEU A 109 -11.03 9.94 1.77
C LEU A 109 -12.02 10.76 2.61
N VAL A 110 -13.34 10.54 2.44
CA VAL A 110 -14.36 11.28 3.23
C VAL A 110 -14.20 11.01 4.72
N VAL A 111 -13.96 9.76 5.12
CA VAL A 111 -13.81 9.40 6.53
C VAL A 111 -12.51 9.93 7.13
N PHE A 112 -11.36 9.71 6.49
CA PHE A 112 -10.06 10.04 7.07
C PHE A 112 -9.59 11.47 6.78
N ALA A 113 -9.87 12.01 5.60
CA ALA A 113 -9.49 13.39 5.26
C ALA A 113 -10.55 14.41 5.71
N GLY A 114 -11.83 14.02 5.68
CA GLY A 114 -12.94 14.88 6.09
C GLY A 114 -13.29 14.69 7.56
N ILE A 115 -14.11 13.69 7.86
CA ILE A 115 -14.79 13.55 9.16
C ILE A 115 -13.80 13.44 10.31
N ALA A 116 -12.85 12.50 10.24
CA ALA A 116 -11.89 12.27 11.32
C ALA A 116 -11.04 13.50 11.60
N SER A 117 -10.43 14.10 10.57
CA SER A 117 -9.63 15.32 10.71
C SER A 117 -10.41 16.47 11.35
N ILE A 118 -11.66 16.70 10.93
CA ILE A 118 -12.51 17.76 11.51
C ILE A 118 -12.81 17.47 12.98
N VAL A 119 -13.19 16.23 13.31
CA VAL A 119 -13.52 15.82 14.68
C VAL A 119 -12.31 15.98 15.62
N PHE A 120 -11.11 15.61 15.16
CA PHE A 120 -9.91 15.76 15.97
C PHE A 120 -9.40 17.21 16.06
N LEU A 121 -9.70 18.05 15.08
CA LEU A 121 -9.30 19.46 15.09
C LEU A 121 -10.24 20.34 15.92
N LEU A 122 -11.53 19.98 16.04
CA LEU A 122 -12.55 20.73 16.79
C LEU A 122 -12.16 21.11 18.23
N PRO A 123 -11.54 20.22 19.04
CA PRO A 123 -11.09 20.57 20.39
C PRO A 123 -9.93 21.57 20.45
N GLY A 124 -9.27 21.87 19.32
CA GLY A 124 -8.16 22.84 19.24
C GLY A 124 -6.87 22.43 19.97
N ASN A 125 -6.78 21.22 20.53
CA ASN A 125 -5.63 20.77 21.31
C ASN A 125 -4.55 20.13 20.42
N VAL A 126 -3.81 20.97 19.68
CA VAL A 126 -2.75 20.55 18.77
C VAL A 126 -1.64 19.76 19.46
N ASP A 127 -1.32 20.09 20.72
CA ASP A 127 -0.32 19.37 21.52
C ASP A 127 -0.73 17.92 21.78
N PHE A 128 -2.01 17.68 22.08
CA PHE A 128 -2.52 16.33 22.29
C PHE A 128 -2.52 15.53 20.98
N ILE A 129 -2.93 16.14 19.86
CA ILE A 129 -2.90 15.50 18.55
C ILE A 129 -1.45 15.12 18.16
N GLY A 130 -0.49 16.02 18.40
CA GLY A 130 0.93 15.77 18.15
C GLY A 130 1.47 14.60 18.98
N ARG A 131 1.11 14.53 20.26
CA ARG A 131 1.49 13.41 21.15
C ARG A 131 0.85 12.09 20.72
N MET A 132 -0.42 12.11 20.30
CA MET A 132 -1.12 10.95 19.74
C MET A 132 -0.48 10.46 18.44
N TYR A 133 -0.10 11.39 17.56
CA TYR A 133 0.63 11.06 16.33
C TYR A 133 1.97 10.40 16.65
N ALA A 134 2.76 10.98 17.55
CA ALA A 134 4.04 10.42 17.97
C ALA A 134 3.87 9.01 18.58
N PHE A 135 2.87 8.82 19.43
CA PHE A 135 2.51 7.52 20.01
C PHE A 135 2.25 6.47 18.91
N GLY A 136 1.39 6.79 17.94
CA GLY A 136 1.05 5.87 16.85
C GLY A 136 2.24 5.58 15.92
N ALA A 137 3.02 6.62 15.58
CA ALA A 137 4.19 6.50 14.71
C ALA A 137 5.28 5.62 15.34
N MET A 138 5.61 5.85 16.62
CA MET A 138 6.61 5.03 17.32
C MET A 138 6.18 3.56 17.39
N LEU A 139 4.91 3.29 17.73
CA LEU A 139 4.38 1.92 17.74
C LEU A 139 4.45 1.27 16.35
N SER A 140 4.03 1.99 15.31
CA SER A 140 4.07 1.51 13.92
C SER A 140 5.50 1.16 13.50
N PHE A 141 6.49 1.99 13.82
CA PHE A 141 7.89 1.69 13.56
C PHE A 141 8.39 0.49 14.37
N THR A 142 8.02 0.36 15.64
CA THR A 142 8.38 -0.82 16.43
C THR A 142 7.80 -2.11 15.82
N VAL A 143 6.53 -2.09 15.38
CA VAL A 143 5.90 -3.22 14.70
C VAL A 143 6.57 -3.51 13.36
N ALA A 144 6.93 -2.50 12.57
CA ALA A 144 7.64 -2.69 11.30
C ALA A 144 9.01 -3.36 11.51
N HIS A 145 9.79 -2.89 12.48
CA HIS A 145 11.06 -3.51 12.83
C HIS A 145 10.88 -4.96 13.32
N ALA A 146 9.89 -5.21 14.19
CA ALA A 146 9.56 -6.56 14.64
C ALA A 146 9.14 -7.47 13.48
N ALA A 147 8.38 -6.95 12.51
CA ALA A 147 7.96 -7.68 11.32
C ALA A 147 9.16 -8.06 10.44
N VAL A 148 10.13 -7.16 10.25
CA VAL A 148 11.37 -7.47 9.51
C VAL A 148 12.15 -8.59 10.19
N VAL A 149 12.31 -8.53 11.52
CA VAL A 149 12.99 -9.59 12.30
C VAL A 149 12.24 -10.91 12.20
N ALA A 150 10.91 -10.90 12.37
CA ALA A 150 10.07 -12.09 12.27
C ALA A 150 10.08 -12.71 10.86
N LEU A 151 10.13 -11.89 9.81
CA LEU A 151 10.20 -12.35 8.42
C LEU A 151 11.51 -13.09 8.15
N ARG A 152 12.64 -12.58 8.67
CA ARG A 152 13.95 -13.24 8.54
C ARG A 152 14.01 -14.58 9.26
N TYR A 153 13.30 -14.71 10.36
CA TYR A 153 13.20 -15.99 11.07
C TYR A 153 12.29 -16.99 10.34
N LYS A 154 11.09 -16.56 9.89
CA LYS A 154 10.11 -17.45 9.24
C LYS A 154 10.49 -17.85 7.82
N ARG A 155 11.10 -16.95 7.05
CA ARG A 155 11.48 -17.16 5.65
C ARG A 155 13.00 -17.28 5.50
N ARG A 156 13.62 -18.08 6.37
CA ARG A 156 15.08 -18.27 6.37
C ARG A 156 15.59 -19.03 5.13
N GLU A 157 14.72 -19.80 4.49
CA GLU A 157 15.02 -20.68 3.35
C GLU A 157 14.71 -20.01 1.99
N GLU A 158 14.02 -18.86 1.99
CA GLU A 158 13.78 -18.09 0.77
C GLU A 158 15.00 -17.22 0.45
N GLU A 159 15.44 -17.19 -0.81
CA GLU A 159 16.53 -16.33 -1.24
C GLU A 159 16.16 -14.85 -1.07
N ALA A 160 16.84 -14.20 -0.13
CA ALA A 160 16.69 -12.77 0.09
C ALA A 160 17.34 -11.97 -1.06
N VAL A 161 16.51 -11.39 -1.93
CA VAL A 161 16.95 -10.45 -2.99
C VAL A 161 17.84 -9.33 -2.45
N PHE A 162 17.55 -8.85 -1.24
CA PHE A 162 18.36 -7.83 -0.57
C PHE A 162 18.66 -8.21 0.88
N ARG A 163 19.95 -8.09 1.24
CA ARG A 163 20.47 -8.25 2.61
C ARG A 163 20.97 -6.89 3.08
N ALA A 164 20.22 -6.26 3.98
CA ALA A 164 20.67 -5.06 4.67
C ALA A 164 21.99 -5.33 5.40
N ARG A 165 22.81 -4.32 5.67
CA ARG A 165 24.04 -4.43 6.48
C ARG A 165 24.00 -3.29 7.50
N PRO A 166 24.41 -3.48 8.77
CA PRO A 166 25.07 -4.65 9.36
C PRO A 166 24.10 -5.75 9.83
N ASN A 167 24.49 -7.02 9.64
CA ASN A 167 23.75 -8.21 10.11
C ASN A 167 24.66 -9.12 10.94
N ILE A 168 24.10 -9.83 11.92
CA ILE A 168 24.79 -10.92 12.64
C ILE A 168 24.19 -12.25 12.21
N ARG A 169 25.03 -13.16 11.69
CA ARG A 169 24.63 -14.54 11.42
C ARG A 169 24.62 -15.32 12.74
N TYR A 170 23.44 -15.75 13.20
CA TYR A 170 23.32 -16.62 14.37
C TYR A 170 22.26 -17.69 14.13
N ARG A 171 22.60 -18.96 14.39
CA ARG A 171 21.76 -20.16 14.15
C ARG A 171 21.20 -20.27 12.73
N GLY A 172 22.02 -19.96 11.72
CA GLY A 172 21.62 -20.03 10.31
C GLY A 172 20.67 -18.92 9.86
N VAL A 173 20.37 -17.94 10.73
CA VAL A 173 19.52 -16.78 10.41
C VAL A 173 20.39 -15.51 10.40
N ASP A 174 20.20 -14.66 9.39
CA ASP A 174 20.81 -13.34 9.32
C ASP A 174 19.96 -12.34 10.11
N TRP A 175 20.40 -12.00 11.33
CA TRP A 175 19.70 -11.05 12.19
C TRP A 175 20.02 -9.61 11.80
N PRO A 176 19.01 -8.81 11.39
CA PRO A 176 19.21 -7.42 11.02
C PRO A 176 19.40 -6.56 12.27
N LEU A 177 20.66 -6.22 12.57
CA LEU A 177 21.01 -5.42 13.77
C LEU A 177 20.31 -4.07 13.78
N PHE A 178 20.26 -3.40 12.63
CA PHE A 178 19.58 -2.10 12.52
C PHE A 178 18.11 -2.20 12.92
N ALA A 179 17.44 -3.31 12.60
CA ALA A 179 16.03 -3.48 12.95
C ALA A 179 15.84 -3.82 14.42
N ILE A 180 16.76 -4.58 15.01
CA ILE A 180 16.73 -4.85 16.46
C ILE A 180 16.99 -3.57 17.24
N LEU A 181 18.06 -2.83 16.89
CA LEU A 181 18.41 -1.57 17.57
C LEU A 181 17.34 -0.49 17.35
N GLY A 182 16.85 -0.33 16.12
CA GLY A 182 15.78 0.62 15.80
C GLY A 182 14.45 0.24 16.46
N GLY A 183 14.10 -1.06 16.48
CA GLY A 183 12.94 -1.59 17.17
C GLY A 183 13.00 -1.37 18.69
N LEU A 184 14.15 -1.64 19.30
CA LEU A 184 14.39 -1.37 20.72
C LEU A 184 14.32 0.14 21.03
N GLY A 185 14.99 0.97 20.23
CA GLY A 185 14.98 2.42 20.44
C GLY A 185 13.58 3.02 20.32
N THR A 186 12.84 2.67 19.27
CA THR A 186 11.44 3.12 19.08
C THR A 186 10.50 2.54 20.14
N GLY A 187 10.70 1.28 20.53
CA GLY A 187 9.89 0.63 21.56
C GLY A 187 10.10 1.22 22.95
N VAL A 188 11.36 1.52 23.32
CA VAL A 188 11.69 2.21 24.57
C VAL A 188 11.12 3.64 24.56
N ALA A 189 11.26 4.38 23.45
CA ALA A 189 10.68 5.71 23.33
C ALA A 189 9.14 5.70 23.46
N TRP A 190 8.48 4.72 22.84
CA TRP A 190 7.04 4.51 23.00
C TRP A 190 6.66 4.19 24.45
N LEU A 191 7.42 3.31 25.11
CA LEU A 191 7.21 2.96 26.52
C LEU A 191 7.41 4.17 27.44
N VAL A 192 8.40 5.01 27.18
CA VAL A 192 8.60 6.27 27.90
C VAL A 192 7.37 7.17 27.79
N VAL A 193 6.80 7.33 26.59
CA VAL A 193 5.56 8.11 26.40
C VAL A 193 4.38 7.49 27.13
N VAL A 194 4.22 6.17 27.08
CA VAL A 194 3.18 5.44 27.83
C VAL A 194 3.31 5.70 29.33
N VAL A 195 4.54 5.68 29.88
CA VAL A 195 4.75 5.84 31.31
C VAL A 195 4.56 7.31 31.74
N GLN A 196 5.13 8.25 31.00
CA GLN A 196 5.22 9.65 31.42
C GLN A 196 3.97 10.48 31.09
N ASP A 197 3.23 10.15 30.02
CA ASP A 197 2.10 10.98 29.58
C ASP A 197 0.75 10.28 29.76
N ALA A 198 0.16 10.48 30.94
CA ALA A 198 -1.12 9.87 31.32
C ALA A 198 -2.27 10.05 30.29
N PRO A 199 -2.59 11.26 29.78
CA PRO A 199 -3.67 11.42 28.82
C PRO A 199 -3.41 10.65 27.52
N THR A 200 -2.17 10.68 27.02
CA THR A 200 -1.76 9.93 25.82
C THR A 200 -1.79 8.42 26.07
N ARG A 201 -1.38 7.95 27.25
CA ARG A 201 -1.45 6.53 27.60
C ARG A 201 -2.87 6.00 27.53
N TYR A 202 -3.81 6.64 28.23
CA TYR A 202 -5.18 6.12 28.30
C TYR A 202 -5.91 6.23 26.97
N ALA A 203 -5.76 7.36 26.27
CA ALA A 203 -6.37 7.52 24.95
C ALA A 203 -5.76 6.56 23.91
N GLY A 204 -4.43 6.46 23.87
CA GLY A 204 -3.72 5.61 22.91
C GLY A 204 -3.96 4.11 23.14
N LEU A 205 -3.81 3.64 24.38
CA LEU A 205 -4.10 2.23 24.71
C LEU A 205 -5.58 1.90 24.56
N GLY A 206 -6.47 2.80 24.97
CA GLY A 206 -7.92 2.63 24.80
C GLY A 206 -8.29 2.50 23.33
N TRP A 207 -7.70 3.32 22.46
CA TRP A 207 -7.89 3.25 21.01
C TRP A 207 -7.36 1.94 20.41
N LEU A 208 -6.20 1.45 20.86
CA LEU A 208 -5.66 0.16 20.41
C LEU A 208 -6.58 -0.99 20.80
N VAL A 209 -7.04 -1.02 22.06
CA VAL A 209 -7.98 -2.04 22.55
C VAL A 209 -9.27 -1.98 21.74
N ALA A 210 -9.83 -0.80 21.51
CA ALA A 210 -11.01 -0.62 20.68
C ALA A 210 -10.79 -1.10 19.24
N GLY A 211 -9.64 -0.80 18.64
CA GLY A 211 -9.27 -1.25 17.30
C GLY A 211 -9.12 -2.77 17.20
N PHE A 212 -8.44 -3.41 18.15
CA PHE A 212 -8.30 -4.86 18.20
C PHE A 212 -9.63 -5.56 18.49
N ALA A 213 -10.46 -5.01 19.38
CA ALA A 213 -11.80 -5.51 19.65
C ALA A 213 -12.68 -5.42 18.41
N PHE A 214 -12.68 -4.26 17.73
CA PHE A 214 -13.39 -4.07 16.46
C PHE A 214 -12.91 -5.09 15.42
N TYR A 215 -11.59 -5.25 15.25
CA TYR A 215 -11.03 -6.21 14.31
C TYR A 215 -11.45 -7.65 14.63
N ALA A 216 -11.35 -8.06 15.91
CA ALA A 216 -11.71 -9.41 16.34
C ALA A 216 -13.22 -9.69 16.18
N VAL A 217 -14.06 -8.74 16.56
CA VAL A 217 -15.52 -8.83 16.41
C VAL A 217 -15.90 -8.85 14.93
N PHE A 218 -15.37 -7.91 14.14
CA PHE A 218 -15.64 -7.84 12.71
C PHE A 218 -15.27 -9.15 12.02
N ARG A 219 -14.08 -9.66 12.32
CA ARG A 219 -13.55 -10.86 11.70
C ARG A 219 -14.27 -12.13 12.14
N ARG A 220 -14.58 -12.30 13.42
CA ARG A 220 -15.34 -13.46 13.92
C ARG A 220 -16.79 -13.43 13.48
N ARG A 221 -17.45 -12.26 13.51
CA ARG A 221 -18.90 -12.15 13.32
C ARG A 221 -19.32 -12.04 11.85
N PHE A 222 -18.54 -11.34 11.02
CA PHE A 222 -18.89 -11.07 9.62
C PHE A 222 -18.06 -11.87 8.62
N VAL A 223 -16.76 -12.09 8.89
CA VAL A 223 -15.86 -12.79 7.94
C VAL A 223 -15.81 -14.30 8.22
N GLN A 224 -16.11 -14.74 9.44
CA GLN A 224 -16.07 -16.15 9.88
C GLN A 224 -14.71 -16.84 9.58
N ALA A 225 -13.61 -16.10 9.70
CA ALA A 225 -12.25 -16.59 9.43
C ALA A 225 -11.32 -16.47 10.65
N PRO A 226 -10.31 -17.35 10.80
CA PRO A 226 -9.35 -17.33 11.92
C PRO A 226 -8.52 -16.05 11.93
N LEU A 227 -8.25 -15.44 13.09
CA LEU A 227 -7.60 -14.11 13.21
C LEU A 227 -6.23 -13.95 12.53
N ALA A 228 -5.54 -15.03 12.20
CA ALA A 228 -4.21 -15.03 11.60
C ALA A 228 -4.18 -15.37 10.11
N GLU A 229 -5.30 -15.83 9.53
CA GLU A 229 -5.33 -16.23 8.12
C GLU A 229 -5.43 -14.99 7.20
N THR A 230 -4.90 -15.04 5.99
CA THR A 230 -5.04 -13.93 5.02
C THR A 230 -6.15 -14.28 4.05
N VAL A 231 -7.33 -13.65 4.21
CA VAL A 231 -8.48 -13.88 3.32
C VAL A 231 -8.65 -12.67 2.40
N ARG A 232 -8.33 -12.84 1.13
CA ARG A 232 -8.54 -11.79 0.12
C ARG A 232 -10.02 -11.70 -0.24
N ALA A 233 -10.58 -10.49 -0.24
CA ALA A 233 -11.92 -10.26 -0.75
C ALA A 233 -11.95 -10.60 -2.26
N PRO A 234 -13.02 -11.22 -2.78
CA PRO A 234 -13.18 -11.44 -4.21
C PRO A 234 -13.00 -10.10 -4.93
N VAL A 235 -12.22 -10.06 -6.00
CA VAL A 235 -12.08 -8.85 -6.82
C VAL A 235 -13.50 -8.37 -7.15
N PRO A 236 -13.88 -7.10 -6.88
CA PRO A 236 -15.19 -6.60 -7.24
C PRO A 236 -15.18 -6.45 -8.76
N ILE A 237 -15.37 -7.56 -9.44
CA ILE A 237 -15.58 -7.59 -10.88
C ILE A 237 -16.90 -6.85 -11.07
N GLY A 238 -16.88 -5.75 -11.83
CA GLY A 238 -18.06 -4.91 -12.01
C GLY A 238 -19.27 -5.75 -12.46
N ARG A 239 -20.48 -5.23 -12.26
CA ARG A 239 -21.75 -5.88 -12.68
C ARG A 239 -21.73 -6.43 -14.12
N ALA A 240 -20.83 -5.93 -14.97
CA ALA A 240 -20.66 -6.36 -16.35
C ALA A 240 -19.96 -7.72 -16.57
N ILE A 241 -19.31 -8.32 -15.57
CA ILE A 241 -18.60 -9.62 -15.74
C ILE A 241 -19.17 -10.72 -14.83
N ALA A 242 -20.19 -10.40 -14.04
CA ALA A 242 -20.75 -11.34 -13.08
C ALA A 242 -21.66 -12.41 -13.69
N LEU A 243 -21.99 -12.38 -14.98
CA LEU A 243 -22.72 -13.44 -15.67
C LEU A 243 -22.32 -13.49 -17.16
N GLU A 244 -22.19 -14.71 -17.69
CA GLU A 244 -21.68 -15.09 -19.03
C GLU A 244 -20.16 -15.04 -19.19
N TYR A 245 -19.51 -16.21 -19.01
CA TYR A 245 -18.24 -16.46 -19.69
C TYR A 245 -18.54 -16.31 -21.19
N ARG A 246 -18.16 -15.19 -21.82
CA ARG A 246 -18.35 -14.99 -23.27
C ARG A 246 -17.18 -15.52 -24.09
N GLN A 247 -16.03 -15.73 -23.45
CA GLN A 247 -14.77 -16.15 -24.05
C GLN A 247 -14.01 -17.10 -23.10
N LEU A 248 -13.67 -18.29 -23.59
CA LEU A 248 -12.86 -19.31 -22.93
C LEU A 248 -11.50 -19.38 -23.65
N LEU A 249 -10.42 -19.10 -22.93
CA LEU A 249 -9.05 -19.24 -23.44
C LEU A 249 -8.49 -20.58 -22.98
N VAL A 250 -8.09 -21.42 -23.92
CA VAL A 250 -7.57 -22.77 -23.64
C VAL A 250 -6.12 -22.86 -24.13
N PRO A 251 -5.14 -23.03 -23.22
CA PRO A 251 -3.77 -23.33 -23.63
C PRO A 251 -3.70 -24.76 -24.16
N VAL A 252 -3.04 -24.96 -25.30
CA VAL A 252 -2.89 -26.26 -25.95
C VAL A 252 -1.41 -26.67 -25.96
N SER A 253 -1.14 -27.91 -25.59
CA SER A 253 0.17 -28.55 -25.58
C SER A 253 0.05 -30.03 -25.97
N ASP A 254 1.16 -30.71 -26.28
CA ASP A 254 1.25 -32.15 -26.57
C ASP A 254 0.84 -33.10 -25.43
N ALA A 255 0.38 -32.56 -24.30
CA ALA A 255 -0.02 -33.33 -23.14
C ALA A 255 -1.48 -33.81 -23.30
N LEU A 256 -1.79 -35.06 -22.94
CA LEU A 256 -3.16 -35.62 -23.01
C LEU A 256 -4.17 -34.79 -22.21
N GLU A 257 -3.73 -34.15 -21.13
CA GLU A 257 -4.52 -33.26 -20.28
C GLU A 257 -5.03 -32.03 -21.05
N SER A 258 -4.32 -31.63 -22.11
CA SER A 258 -4.71 -30.53 -23.00
C SER A 258 -5.96 -30.89 -23.81
N GLU A 259 -6.06 -32.11 -24.32
CA GLU A 259 -7.24 -32.57 -25.07
C GLU A 259 -8.49 -32.58 -24.18
N GLU A 260 -8.36 -33.10 -22.95
CA GLU A 260 -9.43 -33.09 -21.96
C GLU A 260 -9.86 -31.67 -21.58
N ALA A 261 -8.91 -30.74 -21.49
CA ALA A 261 -9.19 -29.33 -21.22
C ALA A 261 -9.95 -28.65 -22.38
N VAL A 262 -9.59 -28.96 -23.63
CA VAL A 262 -10.31 -28.47 -24.82
C VAL A 262 -11.74 -29.02 -24.84
N ASP A 263 -11.94 -30.32 -24.60
CA ASP A 263 -13.27 -30.93 -24.56
C ASP A 263 -14.15 -30.34 -23.44
N LEU A 264 -13.59 -30.16 -22.24
CA LEU A 264 -14.29 -29.52 -21.14
C LEU A 264 -14.68 -28.07 -21.49
N ALA A 265 -13.76 -27.32 -22.10
CA ALA A 265 -14.05 -25.96 -22.56
C ALA A 265 -15.15 -25.95 -23.62
N CYS A 266 -15.17 -26.92 -24.55
CA CYS A 266 -16.24 -27.09 -25.53
C CYS A 266 -17.60 -27.38 -24.88
N ARG A 267 -17.65 -28.23 -23.85
CA ARG A 267 -18.88 -28.50 -23.09
C ARG A 267 -19.39 -27.25 -22.38
N LEU A 268 -18.51 -26.54 -21.68
CA LEU A 268 -18.84 -25.29 -20.97
C LEU A 268 -19.27 -24.17 -21.93
N ALA A 269 -18.64 -24.09 -23.10
CA ALA A 269 -18.96 -23.16 -24.15
C ALA A 269 -20.36 -23.39 -24.72
N ALA A 270 -20.70 -24.65 -25.02
CA ALA A 270 -22.00 -25.03 -25.57
C ALA A 270 -23.15 -24.76 -24.60
N GLU A 271 -22.96 -25.00 -23.29
CA GLU A 271 -23.98 -24.72 -22.28
C GLU A 271 -24.24 -23.22 -22.09
N ARG A 272 -23.23 -22.37 -22.31
CA ARG A 272 -23.27 -20.94 -21.93
C ARG A 272 -23.19 -19.97 -23.10
N GLY A 273 -23.14 -20.46 -24.35
CA GLY A 273 -22.97 -19.62 -25.54
C GLY A 273 -21.63 -18.87 -25.58
N ALA A 274 -20.57 -19.44 -25.00
CA ALA A 274 -19.25 -18.80 -24.87
C ALA A 274 -18.34 -19.15 -26.05
N SER A 275 -17.64 -18.18 -26.64
CA SER A 275 -16.63 -18.46 -27.67
C SER A 275 -15.35 -19.09 -27.09
N ILE A 276 -14.66 -19.94 -27.85
CA ILE A 276 -13.39 -20.55 -27.45
C ILE A 276 -12.24 -19.94 -28.26
N THR A 277 -11.08 -19.77 -27.63
CA THR A 277 -9.82 -19.37 -28.27
C THR A 277 -8.73 -20.33 -27.79
N ALA A 278 -8.11 -21.05 -28.73
CA ALA A 278 -6.99 -21.96 -28.44
C ALA A 278 -5.66 -21.23 -28.65
N VAL A 279 -4.71 -21.41 -27.73
CA VAL A 279 -3.38 -20.79 -27.80
C VAL A 279 -2.30 -21.85 -27.59
N SER A 280 -1.33 -21.91 -28.50
CA SER A 280 -0.09 -22.67 -28.32
C SER A 280 1.08 -21.70 -28.16
N VAL A 281 2.04 -22.04 -27.29
CA VAL A 281 3.19 -21.21 -26.95
C VAL A 281 4.45 -21.84 -27.50
N ILE A 282 5.20 -21.08 -28.29
CA ILE A 282 6.51 -21.48 -28.78
C ILE A 282 7.56 -20.94 -27.82
N GLU A 283 8.37 -21.84 -27.25
CA GLU A 283 9.49 -21.47 -26.40
C GLU A 283 10.69 -21.08 -27.27
N VAL A 284 11.15 -19.83 -27.14
CA VAL A 284 12.33 -19.33 -27.86
C VAL A 284 13.56 -19.48 -26.95
N PRO A 285 14.63 -20.17 -27.39
CA PRO A 285 15.89 -20.25 -26.65
C PRO A 285 16.45 -18.87 -26.31
N LEU A 286 17.03 -18.71 -25.11
CA LEU A 286 17.57 -17.43 -24.63
C LEU A 286 18.71 -16.86 -25.51
N GLU A 287 19.31 -17.69 -26.35
CA GLU A 287 20.37 -17.34 -27.30
C GLU A 287 19.83 -16.65 -28.57
N LEU A 288 18.53 -16.75 -28.83
CA LEU A 288 17.86 -16.23 -30.02
C LEU A 288 16.98 -15.02 -29.68
N PRO A 289 16.85 -14.05 -30.61
CA PRO A 289 15.89 -12.97 -30.45
C PRO A 289 14.45 -13.52 -30.52
N LEU A 290 13.51 -12.87 -29.82
CA LEU A 290 12.11 -13.32 -29.70
C LEU A 290 11.32 -13.39 -31.02
N ASP A 291 11.84 -12.81 -32.09
CA ASP A 291 11.27 -12.83 -33.44
C ASP A 291 11.97 -13.84 -34.39
N ALA A 292 12.90 -14.64 -33.86
CA ALA A 292 13.58 -15.70 -34.61
C ALA A 292 12.57 -16.70 -35.21
N ARG A 293 12.82 -17.13 -36.45
CA ARG A 293 12.02 -18.18 -37.09
C ARG A 293 12.42 -19.54 -36.55
N LEU A 294 11.43 -20.30 -36.09
CA LEU A 294 11.59 -21.64 -35.50
C LEU A 294 10.66 -22.61 -36.24
N PRO A 295 11.03 -23.08 -37.45
CA PRO A 295 10.09 -23.76 -38.36
C PRO A 295 9.54 -25.09 -37.82
N GLU A 296 10.32 -25.83 -37.03
CA GLU A 296 9.87 -27.10 -36.46
C GLU A 296 8.85 -26.89 -35.34
N GLU A 297 9.11 -25.90 -34.48
CA GLU A 297 8.26 -25.48 -33.38
C GLU A 297 7.00 -24.79 -33.87
N GLU A 298 7.10 -23.97 -34.92
CA GLU A 298 5.95 -23.37 -35.63
C GLU A 298 5.06 -24.46 -36.24
N ARG A 299 5.64 -25.51 -36.86
CA ARG A 299 4.88 -26.63 -37.39
C ARG A 299 4.16 -27.40 -36.29
N ARG A 300 4.85 -27.73 -35.19
CA ARG A 300 4.26 -28.44 -34.04
C ARG A 300 3.13 -27.64 -33.40
N ALA A 301 3.31 -26.33 -33.25
CA ALA A 301 2.26 -25.45 -32.73
C ALA A 301 1.03 -25.40 -33.65
N ASN A 302 1.22 -25.39 -34.98
CA ASN A 302 0.11 -25.48 -35.94
C ASN A 302 -0.64 -26.82 -35.83
N GLU A 303 0.08 -27.94 -35.74
CA GLU A 303 -0.52 -29.28 -35.62
C GLU A 303 -1.43 -29.36 -34.38
N LEU A 304 -0.94 -28.88 -33.22
CA LEU A 304 -1.74 -28.80 -31.98
C LEU A 304 -3.00 -27.93 -32.12
N LEU A 305 -2.87 -26.79 -32.81
CA LEU A 305 -4.00 -25.88 -33.02
C LEU A 305 -5.03 -26.47 -33.99
N ASP A 306 -4.59 -27.21 -34.99
CA ASP A 306 -5.46 -27.93 -35.92
C ASP A 306 -6.19 -29.09 -35.23
N GLU A 307 -5.53 -29.83 -34.33
CA GLU A 307 -6.15 -30.84 -33.47
C GLU A 307 -7.21 -30.23 -32.54
N ALA A 308 -6.87 -29.15 -31.82
CA ALA A 308 -7.81 -28.44 -30.97
C ALA A 308 -9.02 -27.91 -31.76
N ARG A 309 -8.79 -27.45 -32.99
CA ARG A 309 -9.85 -27.04 -33.92
C ARG A 309 -10.71 -28.23 -34.36
N ALA A 310 -10.11 -29.39 -34.64
CA ALA A 310 -10.84 -30.60 -35.01
C ALA A 310 -11.76 -31.08 -33.89
N ILE A 311 -11.29 -31.03 -32.63
CA ILE A 311 -12.08 -31.37 -31.44
C ILE A 311 -13.30 -30.44 -31.33
N GLY A 312 -13.11 -29.12 -31.47
CA GLY A 312 -14.22 -28.18 -31.33
C GLY A 312 -15.07 -27.94 -32.58
N ALA A 313 -14.63 -28.37 -33.77
CA ALA A 313 -15.40 -28.28 -35.02
C ALA A 313 -16.72 -29.06 -34.95
N GLN A 314 -16.79 -30.09 -34.10
CA GLN A 314 -18.02 -30.84 -33.84
C GLN A 314 -19.10 -30.01 -33.11
N ARG A 315 -18.75 -28.84 -32.54
CA ARG A 315 -19.65 -28.07 -31.66
C ARG A 315 -19.79 -26.58 -31.99
N ALA A 316 -19.32 -26.12 -33.16
CA ALA A 316 -19.60 -24.80 -33.77
C ALA A 316 -19.55 -23.57 -32.82
N ILE A 317 -18.45 -23.36 -32.08
CA ILE A 317 -18.30 -22.17 -31.23
C ILE A 317 -16.84 -21.67 -31.18
N PHE A 318 -16.48 -20.72 -32.05
CA PHE A 318 -15.18 -20.04 -32.04
C PHE A 318 -15.34 -18.56 -32.44
N GLY A 319 -14.51 -17.66 -31.90
CA GLY A 319 -14.74 -16.20 -31.96
C GLY A 319 -13.52 -15.33 -32.27
N ASP A 320 -13.76 -14.02 -32.36
CA ASP A 320 -12.90 -12.99 -32.99
C ASP A 320 -11.65 -12.54 -32.19
N THR A 321 -11.30 -13.21 -31.09
CA THR A 321 -10.17 -12.83 -30.19
C THR A 321 -8.80 -12.89 -30.90
N VAL A 322 -8.70 -13.70 -31.95
CA VAL A 322 -7.47 -13.90 -32.73
C VAL A 322 -6.97 -12.62 -33.37
N ASP A 323 -7.88 -11.81 -33.92
CA ASP A 323 -7.53 -10.54 -34.55
C ASP A 323 -6.95 -9.53 -33.55
N TYR A 324 -7.35 -9.61 -32.28
CA TYR A 324 -6.81 -8.73 -31.25
C TYR A 324 -5.40 -9.15 -30.83
N VAL A 325 -5.17 -10.46 -30.62
CA VAL A 325 -3.88 -11.00 -30.22
C VAL A 325 -2.84 -10.84 -31.34
N LEU A 326 -3.20 -11.10 -32.59
CA LEU A 326 -2.32 -10.89 -33.74
C LEU A 326 -1.90 -9.41 -33.92
N LYS A 327 -2.74 -8.46 -33.51
CA LYS A 327 -2.46 -7.01 -33.64
C LYS A 327 -1.64 -6.41 -32.49
N HIS A 328 -1.67 -7.00 -31.29
CA HIS A 328 -1.13 -6.37 -30.08
C HIS A 328 -0.05 -7.19 -29.36
N ALA A 329 0.25 -8.41 -29.82
CA ALA A 329 1.29 -9.21 -29.21
C ALA A 329 2.70 -8.62 -29.47
N PRO A 330 3.51 -8.39 -28.42
CA PRO A 330 4.89 -7.92 -28.56
C PRO A 330 5.87 -9.02 -29.01
N CYS A 331 5.37 -10.25 -29.19
CA CYS A 331 6.10 -11.43 -29.65
C CYS A 331 5.27 -12.18 -30.71
N ARG A 332 5.88 -13.12 -31.44
CA ARG A 332 5.14 -14.01 -32.33
C ARG A 332 4.22 -14.92 -31.52
N VAL A 333 2.92 -14.82 -31.77
CA VAL A 333 1.91 -15.68 -31.16
C VAL A 333 1.14 -16.37 -32.28
N MET A 334 1.06 -17.69 -32.21
CA MET A 334 0.23 -18.49 -33.11
C MET A 334 -1.08 -18.78 -32.42
N VAL A 335 -2.17 -18.29 -33.00
CA VAL A 335 -3.51 -18.42 -32.44
C VAL A 335 -4.44 -18.95 -33.52
N ALA A 336 -5.21 -19.98 -33.20
CA ALA A 336 -6.28 -20.46 -34.07
C ALA A 336 -7.64 -20.08 -33.50
N ALA A 337 -8.49 -19.51 -34.36
CA ALA A 337 -9.93 -19.49 -34.15
C ALA A 337 -10.63 -19.74 -35.48
N ALA A 338 -11.75 -20.43 -35.43
CA ALA A 338 -12.67 -20.50 -36.55
C ALA A 338 -13.67 -19.35 -36.47
N SER A 339 -14.12 -18.88 -37.63
CA SER A 339 -15.12 -17.81 -37.74
C SER A 339 -16.48 -18.27 -37.23
N ARG A 340 -17.23 -17.32 -36.65
CA ARG A 340 -18.64 -17.47 -36.27
C ARG A 340 -19.47 -18.06 -37.43
N ALA A 341 -20.31 -19.05 -37.15
CA ALA A 341 -21.39 -19.42 -38.06
C ALA A 341 -22.37 -18.24 -38.16
N ALA A 342 -22.77 -17.90 -39.39
CA ALA A 342 -23.65 -16.76 -39.71
C ALA A 342 -25.05 -16.89 -39.08
#